data_AF-A0A831QSM9-F1
#
_entry.id   AF-A0A831QSM9-F1
#
_cell.length_a   1.000
_cell.length_b   1.000
_cell.length_c   1.000
_cell.angle_alpha   90.00
_cell.angle_beta   90.00
_cell.angle_gamma   90.00
#
_symmetry.space_group_name_H-M   'P 1'
#
loop_
_entity.id
_entity.type
_entity.pdbx_description
1 polymer ?
#
loop_
_entity_poly.entity_id
_entity_poly.type
_entity_poly.pdbx_seq_one_letter_code
_entity_poly.pdbx_strand_id
1 'polypeptide(L)'
;MAVDTAEGVISHIQADFADGRDSQYLTDIGQKVQERLGKNELIMTDILADAGYSNGSNYDFLERRKVTGWIPVFGKYKPRIEGFPYNREKDEYSCPMGRPLPFKGFSTNKDGSAFKNYWAAPRD
;
A
#
# COMPACT_ATOMS: atom_id res chain seq x y z
N MET A 1 -3.91 -13.02 -11.03
CA MET A 1 -3.76 -12.94 -12.51
C MET A 1 -3.49 -11.49 -12.89
N ALA A 2 -2.69 -11.24 -13.93
CA ALA A 2 -2.44 -9.92 -14.48
C ALA A 2 -2.64 -9.94 -16.00
N VAL A 3 -3.23 -8.86 -16.53
CA VAL A 3 -3.62 -8.72 -17.93
C VAL A 3 -3.20 -7.34 -18.41
N ASP A 4 -2.68 -7.26 -19.62
CA ASP A 4 -2.51 -5.99 -20.33
C ASP A 4 -3.89 -5.45 -20.71
N THR A 5 -4.24 -4.28 -20.19
CA THR A 5 -5.55 -3.68 -20.41
C THR A 5 -5.75 -3.14 -21.82
N ALA A 6 -4.67 -2.87 -22.57
CA ALA A 6 -4.76 -2.37 -23.94
C ALA A 6 -5.05 -3.51 -24.93
N GLU A 7 -4.29 -4.62 -24.83
CA GLU A 7 -4.32 -5.72 -25.80
C GLU A 7 -5.11 -6.95 -25.30
N GLY A 8 -5.49 -6.99 -24.02
CA GLY A 8 -6.19 -8.14 -23.42
C GLY A 8 -5.29 -9.37 -23.22
N VAL A 9 -3.97 -9.21 -23.30
CA VAL A 9 -3.00 -10.30 -23.17
C VAL A 9 -2.77 -10.64 -21.69
N ILE A 10 -2.94 -11.90 -21.31
CA ILE A 10 -2.61 -12.38 -19.96
C ILE A 10 -1.09 -12.42 -19.82
N SER A 11 -0.52 -11.45 -19.09
CA SER A 11 0.92 -11.36 -18.84
C SER A 11 1.37 -12.28 -17.71
N HIS A 12 0.48 -12.56 -16.75
CA HIS A 12 0.77 -13.45 -15.64
C HIS A 12 -0.46 -14.17 -15.08
N ILE A 13 -0.29 -15.43 -14.73
CA ILE A 13 -1.26 -16.22 -13.99
C ILE A 13 -0.53 -17.03 -12.93
N GLN A 14 -1.12 -17.10 -11.74
CA GLN A 14 -0.64 -17.90 -10.63
C GLN A 14 -1.83 -18.37 -9.79
N ALA A 15 -1.59 -19.43 -9.02
CA ALA A 15 -2.49 -19.91 -7.99
C ALA A 15 -1.86 -19.58 -6.63
N ASP A 16 -2.66 -18.95 -5.77
CA ASP A 16 -2.28 -18.54 -4.42
C ASP A 16 -3.02 -19.39 -3.39
N PHE A 17 -2.57 -19.37 -2.15
CA PHE A 17 -3.23 -20.11 -1.07
C PHE A 17 -4.59 -19.47 -0.74
N ALA A 18 -5.61 -20.31 -0.54
CA ALA A 18 -6.98 -19.88 -0.29
C ALA A 18 -7.19 -19.22 1.09
N ASP A 19 -6.27 -19.43 2.03
CA ASP A 19 -6.27 -18.80 3.37
C ASP A 19 -5.54 -17.44 3.39
N GLY A 20 -4.89 -17.06 2.30
CA GLY A 20 -4.27 -15.75 2.12
C GLY A 20 -5.26 -14.69 1.63
N ARG A 21 -4.85 -13.43 1.74
CA ARG A 21 -5.62 -12.29 1.21
C ARG A 21 -4.95 -11.74 -0.03
N ASP A 22 -5.73 -11.27 -0.99
CA ASP A 22 -5.23 -10.66 -2.23
C ASP A 22 -4.16 -9.60 -1.98
N SER A 23 -4.35 -8.74 -0.96
CA SER A 23 -3.37 -7.73 -0.54
C SER A 23 -1.94 -8.23 -0.32
N GLN A 24 -1.72 -9.53 -0.06
CA GLN A 24 -0.42 -10.13 0.20
C GLN A 24 0.33 -10.49 -1.09
N TYR A 25 -0.38 -10.59 -2.22
CA TYR A 25 0.15 -11.18 -3.45
C TYR A 25 0.53 -10.16 -4.52
N LEU A 26 0.18 -8.86 -4.36
CA LEU A 26 0.50 -7.84 -5.36
C LEU A 26 2.00 -7.71 -5.63
N THR A 27 2.81 -7.78 -4.58
CA THR A 27 4.27 -7.64 -4.68
C THR A 27 4.88 -8.77 -5.51
N ASP A 28 4.45 -10.00 -5.27
CA ASP A 28 4.89 -11.20 -5.99
C ASP A 28 4.41 -11.18 -7.46
N ILE A 29 3.12 -10.93 -7.68
CA ILE A 29 2.54 -10.81 -9.04
C ILE A 29 3.23 -9.69 -9.81
N GLY A 30 3.36 -8.51 -9.21
CA GLY A 30 3.95 -7.33 -9.83
C GLY A 30 5.41 -7.55 -10.22
N GLN A 31 6.20 -8.22 -9.36
CA GLN A 31 7.58 -8.55 -9.68
C GLN A 31 7.66 -9.52 -10.87
N LYS A 32 6.87 -10.60 -10.86
CA LYS A 32 6.87 -11.59 -11.96
C LYS A 32 6.42 -10.97 -13.29
N VAL A 33 5.42 -10.09 -13.26
CA VAL A 33 4.97 -9.34 -14.44
C VAL A 33 6.08 -8.43 -14.96
N GLN A 34 6.71 -7.65 -14.08
CA GLN A 34 7.79 -6.73 -14.46
C GLN A 34 8.98 -7.47 -15.08
N GLU A 35 9.39 -8.61 -14.51
CA GLU A 35 10.45 -9.45 -15.07
C GLU A 35 10.09 -10.01 -16.45
N ARG A 36 8.84 -10.45 -16.64
CA ARG A 36 8.36 -10.98 -17.93
C ARG A 36 8.30 -9.90 -19.00
N LEU A 37 7.79 -8.73 -18.66
CA LEU A 37 7.75 -7.59 -19.56
C LEU A 37 9.17 -7.15 -19.94
N GLY A 38 10.09 -7.08 -18.98
CA GLY A 38 11.49 -6.73 -19.23
C GLY A 38 12.20 -7.70 -20.19
N LYS A 39 11.90 -9.00 -20.13
CA LYS A 39 12.42 -10.00 -21.10
C LYS A 39 11.93 -9.79 -22.53
N ASN A 40 10.85 -9.02 -22.70
CA ASN A 40 10.27 -8.66 -23.99
C ASN A 40 10.48 -7.18 -24.31
N GLU A 41 11.44 -6.52 -23.65
CA GLU A 41 11.75 -5.09 -23.84
C GLU A 41 10.57 -4.15 -23.54
N LEU A 42 9.63 -4.61 -22.71
CA LEU A 42 8.48 -3.84 -22.25
C LEU A 42 8.70 -3.34 -20.82
N ILE A 43 8.18 -2.16 -20.53
CA ILE A 43 8.28 -1.52 -19.22
C ILE A 43 6.89 -1.46 -18.59
N MET A 44 6.77 -1.96 -17.37
CA MET A 44 5.58 -1.79 -16.55
C MET A 44 5.59 -0.39 -15.93
N THR A 45 4.65 0.47 -16.32
CA THR A 45 4.53 1.85 -15.79
C THR A 45 3.37 2.00 -14.81
N ASP A 46 2.30 1.26 -15.03
CA ASP A 46 1.04 1.39 -14.30
C ASP A 46 0.50 0.01 -13.91
N ILE A 47 -0.16 -0.07 -12.75
CA ILE A 47 -0.92 -1.23 -12.32
C ILE A 47 -2.33 -0.78 -11.95
N LEU A 48 -3.34 -1.47 -12.49
CA LEU A 48 -4.74 -1.37 -12.09
C LEU A 48 -5.08 -2.59 -11.25
N ALA A 49 -5.58 -2.38 -10.03
CA ALA A 49 -6.00 -3.45 -9.14
C ALA A 49 -7.22 -3.03 -8.31
N ASP A 50 -8.01 -4.00 -7.83
CA ASP A 50 -9.16 -3.72 -6.99
C ASP A 50 -8.77 -3.22 -5.58
N ALA A 51 -9.77 -2.79 -4.81
CA ALA A 51 -9.56 -2.29 -3.47
C ALA A 51 -9.03 -3.35 -2.49
N GLY A 52 -9.17 -4.65 -2.77
CA GLY A 52 -8.57 -5.74 -1.98
C GLY A 52 -7.04 -5.68 -1.94
N TYR A 53 -6.42 -4.99 -2.90
CA TYR A 53 -4.97 -4.74 -2.94
C TYR A 53 -4.52 -3.45 -2.25
N SER A 54 -5.44 -2.65 -1.70
CA SER A 54 -5.15 -1.39 -0.98
C SER A 54 -4.44 -1.64 0.35
N ASN A 55 -3.11 -1.70 0.33
CA ASN A 55 -2.26 -1.90 1.51
C ASN A 55 -1.01 -1.02 1.43
N GLY A 56 -0.58 -0.45 2.56
CA GLY A 56 0.65 0.36 2.68
C GLY A 56 1.90 -0.31 2.09
N SER A 57 2.08 -1.62 2.31
CA SER A 57 3.21 -2.36 1.74
C SER A 57 3.18 -2.41 0.20
N ASN A 58 1.98 -2.49 -0.39
CA ASN A 58 1.81 -2.52 -1.84
C ASN A 58 2.11 -1.15 -2.44
N TYR A 59 1.66 -0.07 -1.79
CA TYR A 59 1.99 1.28 -2.22
C TYR A 59 3.49 1.56 -2.15
N ASP A 60 4.16 1.24 -1.04
CA ASP A 60 5.63 1.38 -0.92
C ASP A 60 6.38 0.56 -1.99
N PHE A 61 5.92 -0.67 -2.28
CA PHE A 61 6.48 -1.50 -3.33
C PHE A 61 6.43 -0.84 -4.72
N LEU A 62 5.28 -0.26 -5.08
CA LEU A 62 5.04 0.41 -6.36
C LEU A 62 5.82 1.72 -6.47
N GLU A 63 5.80 2.53 -5.41
CA GLU A 63 6.52 3.81 -5.34
C GLU A 63 8.03 3.62 -5.52
N ARG A 64 8.63 2.64 -4.81
CA ARG A 64 10.05 2.29 -4.96
C ARG A 64 10.44 1.90 -6.39
N ARG A 65 9.50 1.34 -7.14
CA ARG A 65 9.67 0.90 -8.53
C ARG A 65 9.26 1.94 -9.55
N LYS A 66 8.79 3.12 -9.11
CA LYS A 66 8.23 4.17 -9.97
C LYS A 66 7.08 3.66 -10.85
N VAL A 67 6.26 2.77 -10.30
CA VAL A 67 5.05 2.25 -10.94
C VAL A 67 3.84 2.95 -10.34
N THR A 68 2.95 3.49 -11.16
CA THR A 68 1.72 4.14 -10.69
C THR A 68 0.68 3.08 -10.34
N GLY A 69 0.25 3.06 -9.08
CA GLY A 69 -0.82 2.17 -8.60
C GLY A 69 -2.19 2.83 -8.69
N TRP A 70 -3.01 2.41 -9.65
CA TRP A 70 -4.43 2.76 -9.76
C TRP A 70 -5.26 1.79 -8.91
N ILE A 71 -5.17 1.95 -7.59
CA ILE A 71 -5.82 1.06 -6.62
C ILE A 71 -6.82 1.89 -5.79
N PRO A 72 -8.14 1.64 -5.91
CA PRO A 72 -9.13 2.32 -5.10
C PRO A 72 -8.86 2.12 -3.61
N VAL A 73 -9.06 3.15 -2.82
CA VAL A 73 -8.82 3.08 -1.39
C VAL A 73 -9.88 2.19 -0.72
N PHE A 74 -9.44 1.25 0.12
CA PHE A 74 -10.34 0.32 0.80
C PHE A 74 -10.89 0.87 2.14
N GLY A 75 -12.19 0.69 2.36
CA GLY A 75 -12.83 0.82 3.67
C GLY A 75 -12.90 2.25 4.24
N LYS A 76 -12.43 2.40 5.49
CA LYS A 76 -12.60 3.60 6.34
C LYS A 76 -11.45 4.63 6.24
N TYR A 77 -10.62 4.57 5.19
CA TYR A 77 -9.53 5.52 5.04
C TYR A 77 -10.05 6.96 5.07
N LYS A 78 -9.40 7.80 5.85
CA LYS A 78 -9.69 9.24 5.91
C LYS A 78 -8.39 9.98 5.62
N PRO A 79 -8.31 10.77 4.52
CA PRO A 79 -7.11 11.55 4.21
C PRO A 79 -6.84 12.64 5.27
N ARG A 80 -7.88 13.03 6.01
CA ARG A 80 -7.79 13.94 7.14
C ARG A 80 -8.62 13.43 8.30
N ILE A 81 -8.05 13.45 9.50
CA ILE A 81 -8.74 13.09 10.73
C ILE A 81 -9.23 14.40 11.37
N GLU A 82 -10.56 14.53 11.52
CA GLU A 82 -11.16 15.70 12.16
C GLU A 82 -10.66 15.84 13.61
N GLY A 83 -10.29 17.05 14.02
CA GLY A 83 -9.70 17.32 15.33
C GLY A 83 -8.23 16.90 15.49
N PHE A 84 -7.64 16.24 14.48
CA PHE A 84 -6.25 15.79 14.50
C PHE A 84 -5.52 16.21 13.22
N PRO A 85 -5.09 17.48 13.09
CA PRO A 85 -4.25 17.90 11.97
C PRO A 85 -2.90 17.17 11.99
N TYR A 86 -2.43 16.79 10.80
CA TYR A 86 -1.15 16.11 10.58
C TYR A 86 -0.06 17.09 10.13
N ASN A 87 1.09 17.06 10.78
CA ASN A 87 2.30 17.77 10.39
C ASN A 87 3.27 16.80 9.69
N ARG A 88 3.45 16.99 8.38
CA ARG A 88 4.30 16.13 7.55
C ARG A 88 5.79 16.30 7.83
N GLU A 89 6.25 17.48 8.20
CA GLU A 89 7.68 17.75 8.44
C GLU A 89 8.18 17.04 9.69
N LYS A 90 7.32 16.93 10.71
CA LYS A 90 7.64 16.29 11.99
C LYS A 90 7.13 14.84 12.13
N ASP A 91 6.38 14.35 11.14
CA ASP A 91 5.62 13.09 11.21
C ASP A 91 4.85 12.96 12.54
N GLU A 92 3.97 13.93 12.81
CA GLU A 92 3.17 13.99 14.03
C GLU A 92 1.74 14.49 13.79
N TYR A 93 0.80 14.00 14.58
CA TYR A 93 -0.52 14.61 14.69
C TYR A 93 -0.54 15.60 15.85
N SER A 94 -1.44 16.59 15.82
CA SER A 94 -1.76 17.40 17.00
C SER A 94 -3.14 17.04 17.54
N CYS A 95 -3.29 16.80 18.83
CA CYS A 95 -4.61 16.57 19.42
C CYS A 95 -5.40 17.90 19.55
N PRO A 96 -6.71 17.86 19.84
CA PRO A 96 -7.52 19.08 20.01
C PRO A 96 -7.02 20.06 21.08
N MET A 97 -6.22 19.58 22.04
CA MET A 97 -5.59 20.41 23.09
C MET A 97 -4.23 21.00 22.65
N GLY A 98 -3.87 20.90 21.37
CA GLY A 98 -2.63 21.46 20.82
C GLY A 98 -1.36 20.69 21.21
N ARG A 99 -1.48 19.47 21.75
CA ARG A 99 -0.32 18.64 22.10
C ARG A 99 0.08 17.70 20.97
N PRO A 100 1.38 17.50 20.72
CA PRO A 100 1.85 16.61 19.67
C PRO A 100 1.65 15.13 20.02
N LEU A 101 1.32 14.35 19.01
CA LEU A 101 1.26 12.90 18.97
C LEU A 101 2.29 12.46 17.92
N PRO A 102 3.57 12.34 18.31
CA PRO A 102 4.62 11.98 17.36
C PRO A 102 4.46 10.54 16.89
N PHE A 103 5.01 10.24 15.72
CA PHE A 103 5.17 8.88 15.26
C PHE A 103 5.99 8.04 16.26
N LYS A 104 5.54 6.82 16.53
CA LYS A 104 6.15 5.92 17.52
C LYS A 104 6.61 4.60 16.96
N GLY A 105 6.11 4.22 15.79
CA GLY A 105 6.47 2.97 15.14
C GLY A 105 5.32 2.38 14.36
N PHE A 106 5.53 1.16 13.89
CA PHE A 106 4.54 0.38 13.19
C PHE A 106 3.95 -0.69 14.10
N SER A 107 2.66 -0.95 13.97
CA SER A 107 2.04 -2.19 14.43
C SER A 107 1.60 -3.00 13.23
N THR A 108 1.60 -4.33 13.37
CA THR A 108 1.09 -5.24 12.36
C THR A 108 -0.16 -5.93 12.90
N ASN A 109 -1.19 -6.00 12.08
CA ASN A 109 -2.32 -6.87 12.39
C ASN A 109 -1.97 -8.33 12.11
N LYS A 110 -2.81 -9.27 12.56
CA LYS A 110 -2.68 -10.71 12.28
C LYS A 110 -2.46 -11.02 10.80
N ASP A 111 -2.99 -10.16 9.95
CA ASP A 111 -2.97 -10.34 8.50
C ASP A 111 -1.77 -9.67 7.80
N GLY A 112 -0.80 -9.15 8.57
CA GLY A 112 0.45 -8.56 8.07
C GLY A 112 0.37 -7.10 7.62
N SER A 113 -0.81 -6.49 7.60
CA SER A 113 -0.95 -5.05 7.31
C SER A 113 -0.27 -4.20 8.38
N ALA A 114 0.58 -3.27 7.96
CA ALA A 114 1.30 -2.35 8.85
C ALA A 114 0.52 -1.05 9.04
N PHE A 115 0.47 -0.58 10.29
CA PHE A 115 -0.20 0.66 10.69
C PHE A 115 0.80 1.56 11.38
N LYS A 116 0.83 2.84 10.98
CA LYS A 116 1.59 3.85 11.72
C LYS A 116 0.89 4.19 13.03
N ASN A 117 1.65 4.17 14.10
CA ASN A 117 1.17 4.50 15.42
C ASN A 117 1.64 5.88 15.88
N TYR A 118 0.69 6.64 16.42
CA TYR A 118 0.92 7.99 16.96
C TYR A 118 0.30 8.08 18.34
N TRP A 119 1.12 8.35 19.36
CA TRP A 119 0.63 8.52 20.73
C TRP A 119 1.53 9.46 21.53
N ALA A 120 0.93 10.09 22.54
CA ALA A 120 1.68 10.85 23.54
C ALA A 120 2.61 9.90 24.31
N ALA A 121 3.83 10.34 24.61
CA ALA A 121 4.68 9.59 25.54
C ALA A 121 3.96 9.53 26.91
N PRO A 122 3.97 8.38 27.60
CA PRO A 122 3.67 8.36 29.03
C PRO A 122 4.57 9.39 29.72
N ARG A 123 4.02 10.18 30.64
CA ARG A 123 4.87 10.99 31.51
C ARG A 123 5.67 10.03 32.38
N ASP A 124 6.99 10.18 32.37
CA ASP A 124 7.87 9.62 33.41
C ASP A 124 7.49 10.19 34.79
#